data_AF-A0A1C5JBN3-F1
#
_entry.id   AF-A0A1C5JBN3-F1
#
_cell.length_a   1.000
_cell.length_b   1.000
_cell.length_c   1.000
_cell.angle_alpha   90.00
_cell.angle_beta   90.00
_cell.angle_gamma   90.00
#
_symmetry.space_group_name_H-M   'P 1'
#
loop_
_entity.id
_entity.type
_entity.pdbx_description
1 polymer ?
#
loop_
_entity_poly.entity_id
_entity_poly.type
_entity_poly.pdbx_seq_one_letter_code
_entity_poly.pdbx_strand_id
1 'polypeptide(L)'
;MTEPARRPDPPERMCPSTSAANATVFLGMITPAGRVAYVTPQVPAEVALAVPVEAGTPVEARYRLAGPCVTSSCGFWTGEHCGLGARVVASYREVVGPAEPELPKCAIRRTCRWYAEQGPAACPACSHVVTDAR
;
A
#
# COMPACT_ATOMS: atom_id res chain seq x y z
N MET A 1 4.11 -38.43 -3.37
CA MET A 1 3.44 -37.16 -3.03
C MET A 1 4.31 -36.06 -3.58
N THR A 2 3.96 -35.52 -4.75
CA THR A 2 4.76 -34.50 -5.43
C THR A 2 4.40 -33.15 -4.82
N GLU A 3 5.34 -32.56 -4.10
CA GLU A 3 5.25 -31.17 -3.61
C GLU A 3 5.12 -30.23 -4.82
N PRO A 4 4.15 -29.29 -4.85
CA PRO A 4 4.05 -28.37 -5.96
C PRO A 4 5.28 -27.45 -5.95
N ALA A 5 6.02 -27.46 -7.06
CA ALA A 5 7.18 -26.60 -7.25
C ALA A 5 6.76 -25.14 -7.04
N ARG A 6 7.25 -24.54 -5.95
CA ARG A 6 7.09 -23.12 -5.63
C ARG A 6 7.64 -22.29 -6.78
N ARG A 7 6.75 -21.59 -7.51
CA ARG A 7 7.17 -20.61 -8.51
C ARG A 7 8.00 -19.52 -7.83
N PRO A 8 9.20 -19.18 -8.33
CA PRO A 8 9.95 -18.03 -7.82
C PRO A 8 9.10 -16.76 -8.00
N ASP A 9 9.15 -15.86 -7.01
CA ASP A 9 8.44 -14.57 -7.05
C ASP A 9 8.88 -13.78 -8.31
N PRO A 10 7.97 -13.41 -9.23
CA PRO A 10 8.29 -12.53 -10.34
C PRO A 10 8.24 -11.07 -9.88
N PRO A 11 8.84 -10.13 -10.64
CA PRO A 11 9.74 -9.05 -10.20
C PRO A 11 9.32 -8.32 -8.93
N GLU A 12 10.31 -7.82 -8.18
CA GLU A 12 10.17 -7.09 -6.91
C GLU A 12 8.88 -6.25 -6.85
N ARG A 13 7.86 -6.81 -6.18
CA ARG A 13 6.55 -6.17 -6.07
C ARG A 13 6.67 -5.02 -5.08
N MET A 14 5.98 -3.92 -5.35
CA MET A 14 5.90 -2.79 -4.44
C MET A 14 4.80 -3.04 -3.40
N CYS A 15 5.13 -2.87 -2.13
CA CYS A 15 4.17 -2.79 -1.05
C CYS A 15 3.65 -1.34 -0.93
N PRO A 16 2.33 -1.09 -0.99
CA PRO A 16 1.77 0.25 -0.79
C PRO A 16 1.69 0.67 0.68
N SER A 17 2.24 -0.13 1.60
CA SER A 17 2.12 0.05 3.05
C SER A 17 3.47 -0.16 3.75
N THR A 18 4.56 0.18 3.07
CA THR A 18 5.92 0.14 3.64
C THR A 18 6.10 1.26 4.65
N SER A 19 6.84 1.01 5.73
CA SER A 19 7.20 2.03 6.73
C SER A 19 8.12 3.10 6.15
N ALA A 20 8.20 4.25 6.79
CA ALA A 20 9.07 5.35 6.35
C ALA A 20 10.55 4.92 6.21
N ALA A 21 11.02 4.05 7.09
CA ALA A 21 12.40 3.55 7.08
C ALA A 21 12.80 2.78 5.81
N ASN A 22 11.85 2.16 5.10
CA ASN A 22 12.13 1.36 3.90
C ASN A 22 11.39 1.88 2.65
N ALA A 23 10.77 3.06 2.76
CA ALA A 23 10.01 3.64 1.67
C ALA A 23 10.95 4.18 0.58
N THR A 24 10.63 3.91 -0.68
CA THR A 24 11.33 4.47 -1.85
C THR A 24 10.43 5.39 -2.67
N VAL A 25 9.11 5.25 -2.53
CA VAL A 25 8.11 6.02 -3.26
C VAL A 25 7.16 6.72 -2.30
N PHE A 26 6.96 8.02 -2.51
CA PHE A 26 5.87 8.79 -1.93
C PHE A 26 4.65 8.70 -2.85
N LEU A 27 3.56 8.09 -2.36
CA LEU A 27 2.33 7.93 -3.13
C LEU A 27 1.41 9.15 -3.01
N GLY A 28 1.42 9.82 -1.85
CA GLY A 28 0.57 10.98 -1.61
C GLY A 28 0.36 11.28 -0.13
N MET A 29 -0.35 12.38 0.13
CA MET A 29 -0.72 12.80 1.48
C MET A 29 -2.08 12.24 1.88
N ILE A 30 -2.25 11.90 3.15
CA ILE A 30 -3.54 11.58 3.75
C ILE A 30 -4.24 12.91 4.06
N THR A 31 -5.39 13.12 3.46
CA THR A 31 -6.22 14.31 3.67
C THR A 31 -6.99 14.23 4.99
N PRO A 32 -7.49 15.36 5.54
CA PRO A 32 -8.37 15.34 6.72
C PRO A 32 -9.64 14.49 6.56
N ALA A 33 -10.06 14.22 5.31
CA ALA A 33 -11.16 13.31 5.00
C ALA A 33 -10.78 11.82 5.09
N GLY A 34 -9.56 11.48 5.55
CA GLY A 34 -9.08 10.11 5.68
C GLY A 34 -8.81 9.42 4.34
N ARG A 35 -8.50 10.20 3.30
CA ARG A 35 -8.25 9.70 1.94
C ARG A 35 -6.90 10.16 1.41
N VAL A 36 -6.22 9.29 0.66
CA VAL A 36 -4.96 9.61 -0.01
C VAL A 36 -5.19 10.53 -1.21
N ALA A 37 -4.58 11.72 -1.16
CA ALA A 37 -4.38 12.60 -2.30
C ALA A 37 -3.11 12.15 -3.05
N TYR A 38 -3.29 11.34 -4.08
CA TYR A 38 -2.19 10.78 -4.86
C TYR A 38 -1.41 11.83 -5.63
N VAL A 39 -0.09 11.71 -5.63
CA VAL A 39 0.81 12.57 -6.42
C VAL A 39 1.23 11.82 -7.68
N THR A 40 1.14 12.52 -8.81
CA THR A 40 1.64 12.06 -10.11
C THR A 40 2.31 13.25 -10.82
N PRO A 41 3.54 13.10 -11.36
CA PRO A 41 4.36 11.87 -11.47
C PRO A 41 4.92 11.36 -10.13
N GLN A 42 5.60 10.21 -10.16
CA GLN A 42 6.20 9.58 -8.98
C GLN A 42 7.18 10.54 -8.28
N VAL A 43 7.08 10.63 -6.96
CA VAL A 43 8.02 11.38 -6.11
C VAL A 43 8.82 10.40 -5.25
N PRO A 44 10.15 10.52 -5.16
CA PRO A 44 10.97 9.72 -4.24
C PRO A 44 10.55 9.95 -2.78
N ALA A 45 10.53 8.89 -1.97
CA ALA A 45 10.14 9.00 -0.56
C ALA A 45 11.05 9.97 0.22
N GLU A 46 12.36 9.94 -0.03
CA GLU A 46 13.35 10.81 0.61
C GLU A 46 13.02 12.31 0.48
N VAL A 47 12.45 12.74 -0.65
CA VAL A 47 12.07 14.13 -0.88
C VAL A 47 10.89 14.53 0.02
N ALA A 48 9.91 13.65 0.18
CA ALA A 48 8.75 13.90 1.05
C ALA A 48 9.12 13.81 2.54
N LEU A 49 10.03 12.90 2.89
CA LEU A 49 10.49 12.67 4.26
C LEU A 49 11.44 13.77 4.77
N ALA A 50 12.08 14.53 3.88
CA ALA A 50 12.88 15.70 4.25
C ALA A 50 12.03 16.87 4.79
N VAL A 51 10.71 16.85 4.58
CA VAL A 51 9.79 17.87 5.10
C VAL A 51 9.47 17.56 6.56
N PRO A 52 9.70 18.50 7.50
CA PRO A 52 9.36 18.30 8.90
C PRO A 52 7.86 18.01 9.07
N VAL A 53 7.55 16.91 9.75
CA VAL A 53 6.20 16.65 10.27
C VAL A 53 6.08 17.22 11.68
N GLU A 54 4.86 17.60 12.08
CA GLU A 54 4.60 18.10 13.43
C GLU A 54 5.11 17.11 14.48
N ALA A 55 5.83 17.62 15.48
CA ALA A 55 6.41 16.81 16.54
C ALA A 55 5.33 15.96 17.22
N GLY A 56 5.59 14.65 17.32
CA GLY A 56 4.66 13.68 17.93
C GLY A 56 3.66 13.03 16.98
N THR A 57 3.62 13.41 15.69
CA THR A 57 2.80 12.71 14.68
C THR A 57 3.68 11.77 13.85
N PRO A 58 3.39 10.45 13.77
CA PRO A 58 4.12 9.59 12.85
C PRO A 58 3.87 9.99 11.41
N VAL A 59 4.90 9.86 10.60
CA VAL A 59 4.86 10.15 9.17
C VAL A 59 3.79 9.32 8.47
N GLU A 60 3.63 8.06 8.86
CA GLU A 60 2.66 7.12 8.28
C GLU A 60 1.20 7.53 8.51
N ALA A 61 0.92 8.42 9.46
CA ALA A 61 -0.39 9.01 9.68
C ALA A 61 -0.69 10.17 8.70
N ARG A 62 0.35 10.74 8.07
CA ARG A 62 0.25 11.87 7.12
C ARG A 62 0.55 11.47 5.69
N TYR A 63 1.40 10.48 5.47
CA TYR A 63 1.88 10.08 4.14
C TYR A 63 1.53 8.64 3.83
N ARG A 64 1.17 8.40 2.57
CA ARG A 64 1.10 7.07 2.00
C ARG A 64 2.40 6.78 1.28
N LEU A 65 3.13 5.79 1.77
CA LEU A 65 4.46 5.41 1.30
C LEU A 65 4.45 4.02 0.67
N ALA A 66 5.38 3.80 -0.24
CA ALA A 66 5.59 2.52 -0.90
C ALA A 66 7.08 2.17 -0.97
N GLY A 67 7.37 0.88 -0.94
CA GLY A 67 8.72 0.32 -1.08
C GLY A 67 8.68 -1.14 -1.49
N PRO A 68 9.82 -1.82 -1.61
CA PRO A 68 9.88 -3.25 -1.91
C PRO A 68 9.03 -4.09 -0.95
N CYS A 69 8.31 -5.07 -1.49
CA CYS A 69 7.54 -6.02 -0.70
C CYS A 69 8.45 -7.12 -0.19
N VAL A 70 8.61 -7.19 1.13
CA VAL A 70 9.50 -8.14 1.82
C VAL A 70 8.87 -9.52 2.05
N THR A 71 7.68 -9.78 1.50
CA THR A 71 6.93 -11.05 1.54
C THR A 71 7.03 -11.76 2.90
N SER A 72 7.77 -12.87 2.99
CA SER A 72 7.90 -13.70 4.20
C SER A 72 8.48 -12.99 5.42
N SER A 73 9.18 -11.87 5.24
CA SER A 73 9.67 -11.03 6.35
C SER A 73 8.63 -10.00 6.84
N CYS A 74 7.44 -9.96 6.23
CA CYS A 74 6.33 -9.11 6.64
C CYS A 74 5.40 -9.87 7.60
N GLY A 75 5.08 -9.27 8.76
CA GLY A 75 4.14 -9.87 9.73
C GLY A 75 2.70 -10.06 9.22
N PHE A 76 2.34 -9.48 8.06
CA PHE A 76 1.05 -9.67 7.42
C PHE A 76 1.06 -10.71 6.29
N TRP A 77 2.20 -11.35 6.03
CA TRP A 77 2.29 -12.38 5.00
C TRP A 77 1.69 -13.69 5.48
N THR A 78 0.83 -14.31 4.67
CA THR A 78 0.10 -15.53 5.06
C THR A 78 0.87 -16.82 4.75
N GLY A 79 2.05 -16.70 4.15
CA GLY A 79 2.81 -17.82 3.57
C GLY A 79 2.79 -17.80 2.05
N GLU A 80 1.65 -17.40 1.46
CA GLU A 80 1.45 -17.42 0.00
C GLU A 80 1.04 -16.06 -0.59
N HIS A 81 0.39 -15.18 0.19
CA HIS A 81 -0.11 -13.90 -0.29
C HIS A 81 -0.08 -12.81 0.80
N CYS A 82 -0.37 -11.57 0.42
CA CYS A 82 -0.47 -10.45 1.36
C CYS A 82 -1.81 -10.46 2.09
N GLY A 83 -1.80 -10.89 3.36
CA GLY A 83 -3.00 -10.92 4.22
C GLY A 83 -3.56 -9.53 4.51
N LEU A 84 -2.69 -8.51 4.62
CA LEU A 84 -3.15 -7.13 4.82
C LEU A 84 -3.94 -6.59 3.62
N GLY A 85 -3.43 -6.80 2.40
CA GLY A 85 -4.12 -6.37 1.18
C GLY A 85 -5.49 -7.05 1.03
N ALA A 86 -5.54 -8.36 1.29
CA ALA A 86 -6.80 -9.12 1.28
C ALA A 86 -7.81 -8.56 2.31
N ARG A 87 -7.36 -8.36 3.56
CA ARG A 87 -8.19 -7.83 4.64
C ARG A 87 -8.74 -6.44 4.33
N VAL A 88 -7.90 -5.53 3.85
CA VAL A 88 -8.30 -4.16 3.49
C VAL A 88 -9.40 -4.16 2.41
N VAL A 89 -9.26 -5.01 1.39
CA VAL A 89 -10.27 -5.13 0.33
C VAL A 89 -11.58 -5.70 0.85
N ALA A 90 -11.53 -6.73 1.71
CA ALA A 90 -12.71 -7.31 2.32
C ALA A 90 -13.46 -6.26 3.18
N SER A 91 -12.76 -5.60 4.11
CA SER A 91 -13.38 -4.58 4.98
C SER A 91 -13.93 -3.39 4.20
N TYR A 92 -13.26 -2.96 3.13
CA TYR A 92 -13.78 -1.88 2.27
C TYR A 92 -15.10 -2.27 1.59
N ARG A 93 -15.19 -3.50 1.06
CA ARG A 93 -16.42 -4.01 0.42
C ARG A 93 -17.59 -4.12 1.40
N GLU A 94 -17.32 -4.53 2.63
CA GLU A 94 -18.34 -4.62 3.69
C GLU A 94 -18.92 -3.26 4.05
N VAL A 95 -18.08 -2.21 4.09
CA VAL A 95 -18.49 -0.87 4.53
C VAL A 95 -19.09 -0.04 3.38
N VAL A 96 -18.50 -0.11 2.19
CA VAL A 96 -18.83 0.81 1.07
C VAL A 96 -19.67 0.13 -0.02
N GLY A 97 -19.73 -1.21 -0.06
CA GLY A 97 -20.41 -1.97 -1.11
C GLY A 97 -19.53 -2.28 -2.34
N PRO A 98 -20.11 -2.79 -3.44
CA PRO A 98 -19.36 -3.09 -4.66
C PRO A 98 -18.78 -1.80 -5.25
N ALA A 99 -17.46 -1.75 -5.35
CA ALA A 99 -16.75 -0.56 -5.80
C ALA A 99 -16.85 -0.39 -7.32
N GLU A 100 -17.41 0.73 -7.79
CA GLU A 100 -16.96 1.35 -9.04
C GLU A 100 -16.81 2.87 -8.90
N PRO A 101 -15.58 3.31 -8.58
CA PRO A 101 -15.09 4.60 -8.99
C PRO A 101 -13.81 4.47 -9.84
N GLU A 102 -13.56 5.49 -10.64
CA GLU A 102 -12.30 5.68 -11.38
C GLU A 102 -11.09 5.36 -10.49
N LEU A 103 -10.17 4.54 -11.01
CA LEU A 103 -9.01 4.11 -10.22
C LEU A 103 -8.08 5.30 -9.94
N PRO A 104 -7.58 5.48 -8.71
CA PRO A 104 -6.68 6.59 -8.37
C PRO A 104 -5.44 6.64 -9.27
N LYS A 105 -4.83 7.80 -9.51
CA LYS A 105 -3.57 7.86 -10.30
C LYS A 105 -2.36 7.41 -9.47
N CYS A 106 -2.27 6.12 -9.20
CA CYS A 106 -1.24 5.51 -8.35
C CYS A 106 0.02 5.14 -9.16
N ALA A 107 1.16 5.70 -8.76
CA ALA A 107 2.46 5.53 -9.43
C ALA A 107 2.95 4.08 -9.49
N ILE A 108 2.61 3.26 -8.49
CA ILE A 108 3.09 1.87 -8.41
C ILE A 108 2.10 0.83 -8.92
N ARG A 109 0.95 1.20 -9.50
CA ARG A 109 -0.13 0.23 -9.84
C ARG A 109 0.39 -1.02 -10.56
N ARG A 110 1.27 -0.84 -11.56
CA ARG A 110 1.80 -1.93 -12.38
C ARG A 110 2.68 -2.92 -11.59
N THR A 111 3.31 -2.46 -10.52
CA THR A 111 4.21 -3.25 -9.66
C THR A 111 3.62 -3.55 -8.28
N CYS A 112 2.44 -3.02 -7.95
CA CYS A 112 1.82 -3.11 -6.64
C CYS A 112 1.38 -4.55 -6.30
N ARG A 113 1.83 -5.03 -5.14
CA ARG A 113 1.47 -6.35 -4.57
C ARG A 113 -0.04 -6.48 -4.37
N TRP A 114 -0.69 -5.49 -3.75
CA TRP A 114 -2.14 -5.54 -3.49
C TRP A 114 -2.97 -5.58 -4.77
N TYR A 115 -2.58 -4.79 -5.78
CA TYR A 115 -3.26 -4.81 -7.09
C TYR A 115 -3.03 -6.14 -7.82
N ALA A 116 -1.81 -6.67 -7.78
CA ALA A 116 -1.49 -7.94 -8.43
C ALA A 116 -2.29 -9.11 -7.84
N GLU A 117 -2.59 -9.10 -6.54
CA GLU A 117 -3.28 -10.20 -5.86
C GLU A 117 -4.81 -10.00 -5.79
N GLN A 118 -5.27 -8.77 -5.58
CA GLN A 118 -6.70 -8.48 -5.33
C GLN A 118 -7.38 -7.74 -6.50
N GLY A 119 -6.62 -7.44 -7.56
CA GLY A 119 -7.12 -6.75 -8.75
C GLY A 119 -7.50 -5.27 -8.51
N PRO A 120 -8.33 -4.71 -9.40
CA PRO A 120 -8.75 -3.30 -9.34
C PRO A 120 -9.39 -2.87 -8.01
N ALA A 121 -10.09 -3.79 -7.34
CA ALA A 121 -10.72 -3.55 -6.04
C ALA A 121 -9.73 -3.14 -4.94
N ALA A 122 -8.45 -3.47 -5.08
CA ALA A 122 -7.39 -3.01 -4.17
C ALA A 122 -7.22 -1.50 -4.16
N CYS A 123 -7.39 -0.83 -5.29
CA CYS A 123 -7.05 0.58 -5.45
C CYS A 123 -7.94 1.52 -4.61
N PRO A 124 -9.29 1.45 -4.71
CA PRO A 124 -10.14 2.30 -3.90
C PRO A 124 -9.94 2.01 -2.41
N ALA A 125 -9.89 0.73 -2.01
CA ALA A 125 -9.65 0.35 -0.63
C ALA A 125 -8.31 0.89 -0.08
N CYS A 126 -7.23 0.78 -0.86
CA CYS A 126 -5.92 1.33 -0.51
C CYS A 126 -5.94 2.85 -0.28
N SER A 127 -6.81 3.59 -0.97
CA SER A 127 -6.91 5.04 -0.83
C SER A 127 -7.54 5.50 0.48
N HIS A 128 -8.17 4.58 1.23
CA HIS A 128 -8.79 4.83 2.54
C HIS A 128 -7.96 4.28 3.71
N VAL A 129 -6.78 3.72 3.45
CA VAL A 129 -5.91 3.24 4.52
C VAL A 129 -5.20 4.43 5.18
N VAL A 130 -5.54 4.68 6.43
CA VAL A 130 -4.86 5.61 7.33
C VAL A 130 -4.20 4.78 8.42
N THR A 131 -2.89 4.95 8.59
CA THR A 131 -2.14 4.28 9.66
C THR A 131 -2.21 5.16 10.90
N ASP A 132 -2.85 4.69 11.95
CA ASP A 132 -2.82 5.38 13.25
C ASP A 132 -1.52 5.06 13.99
N ALA A 133 -1.00 6.06 14.70
CA ALA A 133 0.03 5.85 15.71
C ALA A 133 -0.64 5.12 16.88
N ARG A 134 -0.28 3.87 17.14
CA ARG A 134 -0.43 3.35 18.49
C ARG A 134 0.92 3.30 19.16
#